data_AF-A0A1L9V2V0-F1
#
_entry.id   AF-A0A1L9V2V0-F1
#
_cell.length_a   1.000
_cell.length_b   1.000
_cell.length_c   1.000
_cell.angle_alpha   90.00
_cell.angle_beta   90.00
_cell.angle_gamma   90.00
#
_symmetry.space_group_name_H-M   'P 1'
#
loop_
_entity.id
_entity.type
_entity.pdbx_description
1 polymer ?
#
loop_
_entity_poly.entity_id
_entity_poly.type
_entity_poly.pdbx_seq_one_letter_code
_entity_poly.pdbx_strand_id
1 'polypeptide(L)'
;MSAYSPSANVPFPCISGQLSYLELFPSGEVPQTFFTYRWWEDEATTVFWAFDPHEIKRVIRFGLFRDNNLPRKSLQKRDPQAITAFLYSLMEPHEAAFIDNLSHYQKVEEIIRRCQISGPPLEPWSWIPTKRDSGLPSIAVAEAIDTESHLHFTRVSFEELVRYFLGYRAHSVEWFLQQHTSLYIHLLNYLQMFPEEIGKYKEVEQHLQTRSPFAYRAVNRCLHSLRQPVPASTPYPGFQFIAAPIQQLFKEHLPSLKAILLELSVLGVRFTRTYVHAREMNWTRPFSVEIPLLDELDLTNPAPALDFAKTTTALDEQCFSGLSQKSFVEPDAIIKRLLVLWELRSLEVWECCTGLPDMIGYLQEIVEALYTCRNYHSFTAILSGLYKYSTSNPTFTHMDSATGQMTLTPVLPPALATLLDPSENFVAYRQEFQSSPGLPFLFPHIREYQQHGPPALHQLFQQLQRQVPTN
;
A
#
# COMPACT_ATOMS: atom_id res chain seq x y z
N MET A 1 -22.35 41.27 -48.46
CA MET A 1 -22.30 39.79 -48.55
C MET A 1 -22.67 39.26 -47.18
N SER A 2 -23.77 38.52 -47.13
CA SER A 2 -24.59 38.26 -45.95
C SER A 2 -23.97 37.21 -45.03
N ALA A 3 -24.08 37.45 -43.73
CA ALA A 3 -23.85 36.48 -42.67
C ALA A 3 -24.81 35.29 -42.80
N TYR A 4 -24.32 34.08 -42.56
CA TYR A 4 -25.12 32.88 -42.35
C TYR A 4 -24.53 32.05 -41.22
N SER A 5 -25.18 32.12 -40.05
CA SER A 5 -25.20 31.05 -39.05
C SER A 5 -26.08 29.91 -39.53
N PRO A 6 -25.81 28.68 -39.10
CA PRO A 6 -26.90 27.75 -38.81
C PRO A 6 -26.74 27.18 -37.39
N SER A 7 -27.49 27.78 -36.48
CA SER A 7 -28.10 27.07 -35.36
C SER A 7 -29.16 26.11 -35.90
N ALA A 8 -28.96 24.81 -35.70
CA ALA A 8 -30.02 23.82 -35.78
C ALA A 8 -29.78 22.75 -34.72
N ASN A 9 -30.35 23.01 -33.54
CA ASN A 9 -30.62 22.00 -32.53
C ASN A 9 -31.42 20.86 -33.17
N VAL A 10 -30.77 19.71 -33.36
CA VAL A 10 -31.49 18.46 -33.53
C VAL A 10 -31.81 17.96 -32.12
N PRO A 11 -33.09 17.80 -31.75
CA PRO A 11 -33.45 17.37 -30.41
C PRO A 11 -33.00 15.92 -30.23
N PHE A 12 -32.09 15.70 -29.29
CA PHE A 12 -31.93 14.40 -28.66
C PHE A 12 -33.31 13.97 -28.14
N PRO A 13 -33.78 12.73 -28.39
CA PRO A 13 -34.98 12.24 -27.74
C PRO A 13 -34.71 12.21 -26.24
N CYS A 14 -35.33 13.13 -25.51
CA CYS A 14 -35.55 12.97 -24.07
C CYS A 14 -36.32 11.67 -23.88
N ILE A 15 -35.62 10.59 -23.57
CA ILE A 15 -36.22 9.42 -22.95
C ILE A 15 -36.48 9.81 -21.50
N SER A 16 -37.57 10.54 -21.31
CA SER A 16 -38.24 10.76 -20.04
C SER A 16 -38.90 9.44 -19.63
N GLY A 17 -38.07 8.50 -19.19
CA GLY A 17 -38.48 7.27 -18.56
C GLY A 17 -37.47 6.97 -17.49
N GLN A 18 -37.85 7.11 -16.22
CA GLN A 18 -37.08 6.57 -15.10
C GLN A 18 -36.99 5.06 -15.30
N LEU A 19 -35.97 4.60 -16.03
CA LEU A 19 -35.48 3.25 -15.91
C LEU A 19 -34.78 3.21 -14.55
N SER A 20 -35.51 2.74 -13.54
CA SER A 20 -34.95 2.34 -12.26
C SER A 20 -33.96 1.21 -12.53
N TYR A 21 -32.72 1.55 -12.90
CA TYR A 21 -31.65 0.58 -13.02
C TYR A 21 -31.48 -0.07 -11.64
N LEU A 22 -31.73 -1.38 -11.56
CA LEU A 22 -31.47 -2.17 -10.36
C LEU A 22 -30.03 -1.90 -9.90
N GLU A 23 -29.85 -1.62 -8.61
CA GLU A 23 -28.51 -1.55 -8.01
C GLU A 23 -27.81 -2.89 -8.21
N LEU A 24 -26.82 -2.92 -9.10
CA LEU A 24 -26.07 -4.14 -9.43
C LEU A 24 -25.21 -4.62 -8.26
N PHE A 25 -24.88 -3.69 -7.36
CA PHE A 25 -24.09 -3.87 -6.15
C PHE A 25 -24.89 -3.32 -4.96
N PRO A 26 -25.60 -4.17 -4.19
CA PRO A 26 -26.31 -3.73 -3.00
C PRO A 26 -25.32 -3.37 -1.88
N SER A 27 -25.83 -2.84 -0.76
CA SER A 27 -25.08 -2.51 0.48
C SER A 27 -24.34 -3.70 1.15
N GLY A 28 -24.23 -4.85 0.49
CA GLY A 28 -23.57 -6.08 0.94
C GLY A 28 -22.23 -6.39 0.25
N GLU A 29 -21.63 -5.47 -0.51
CA GLU A 29 -20.27 -5.66 -1.08
C GLU A 29 -19.19 -5.83 -0.02
N VAL A 30 -19.46 -5.31 1.18
CA VAL A 30 -18.61 -5.41 2.36
C VAL A 30 -19.28 -6.41 3.31
N PRO A 31 -18.53 -7.34 3.91
CA PRO A 31 -19.04 -8.14 5.03
C PRO A 31 -19.67 -7.20 6.07
N GLN A 32 -20.92 -7.46 6.43
CA GLN A 32 -21.61 -6.67 7.46
C GLN A 32 -21.03 -7.02 8.83
N THR A 33 -19.91 -6.42 9.19
CA THR A 33 -19.48 -6.34 10.58
C THR A 33 -20.21 -5.18 11.22
N PHE A 34 -21.24 -5.50 11.98
CA PHE A 34 -21.92 -4.53 12.82
C PHE A 34 -21.01 -4.19 14.01
N PHE A 35 -20.29 -3.08 13.89
CA PHE A 35 -19.66 -2.46 15.06
C PHE A 35 -20.77 -1.76 15.86
N THR A 36 -21.22 -2.40 16.93
CA THR A 36 -22.25 -1.86 17.84
C THR A 36 -21.83 -0.50 18.42
N TYR A 37 -20.51 -0.32 18.60
CA TYR A 37 -19.89 0.92 19.06
C TYR A 37 -18.61 1.17 18.27
N ARG A 38 -18.42 2.42 17.81
CA ARG A 38 -17.27 2.86 17.02
C ARG A 38 -16.32 3.66 17.92
N TRP A 39 -15.63 2.95 18.80
CA TRP A 39 -14.72 3.53 19.80
C TRP A 39 -13.71 4.51 19.20
N TRP A 40 -13.26 4.25 17.96
CA TRP A 40 -12.31 5.11 17.25
C TRP A 40 -12.86 6.50 16.94
N GLU A 41 -14.18 6.73 16.87
CA GLU A 41 -14.72 8.08 16.66
C GLU A 41 -14.46 8.98 17.90
N ASP A 42 -14.49 8.40 19.10
CA ASP A 42 -14.22 9.11 20.36
C ASP A 42 -12.71 9.36 20.54
N GLU A 43 -11.87 8.38 20.18
CA GLU A 43 -10.42 8.57 20.17
C GLU A 43 -9.98 9.59 19.12
N ALA A 44 -10.57 9.59 17.92
CA ALA A 44 -10.30 10.60 16.89
C ALA A 44 -10.62 12.01 17.41
N THR A 45 -11.74 12.16 18.13
CA THR A 45 -12.09 13.43 18.77
C THR A 45 -11.02 13.82 19.78
N THR A 46 -10.55 12.88 20.59
CA THR A 46 -9.49 13.10 21.59
C THR A 46 -8.16 13.51 20.96
N VAL A 47 -7.76 12.90 19.83
CA VAL A 47 -6.57 13.30 19.07
C VAL A 47 -6.68 14.74 18.56
N PHE A 48 -7.86 15.18 18.12
CA PHE A 48 -8.07 16.58 17.76
C PHE A 48 -7.94 17.57 18.92
N TRP A 49 -7.93 17.08 20.18
CA TRP A 49 -7.61 17.85 21.39
C TRP A 49 -6.15 17.66 21.87
N ALA A 50 -5.45 16.63 21.40
CA ALA A 50 -4.03 16.38 21.66
C ALA A 50 -3.11 17.34 20.87
N PHE A 51 -1.84 17.47 21.26
CA PHE A 51 -0.88 18.42 20.67
C PHE A 51 0.11 17.77 19.67
N ASP A 52 -0.27 16.66 19.03
CA ASP A 52 0.60 15.96 18.07
C ASP A 52 0.13 16.21 16.61
N PRO A 53 0.87 17.02 15.83
CA PRO A 53 0.64 17.24 14.40
C PRO A 53 0.52 15.97 13.55
N HIS A 54 1.36 14.96 13.83
CA HIS A 54 1.45 13.74 13.01
C HIS A 54 0.25 12.83 13.28
N GLU A 55 -0.21 12.77 14.52
CA GLU A 55 -1.46 12.06 14.86
C GLU A 55 -2.67 12.74 14.22
N ILE A 56 -2.78 14.08 14.34
CA ILE A 56 -3.88 14.83 13.73
C ILE A 56 -3.89 14.65 12.21
N LYS A 57 -2.71 14.70 11.56
CA LYS A 57 -2.57 14.44 10.12
C LYS A 57 -3.15 13.08 9.74
N ARG A 58 -2.81 12.01 10.47
CA ARG A 58 -3.32 10.65 10.20
C ARG A 58 -4.83 10.55 10.42
N VAL A 59 -5.36 11.16 11.48
CA VAL A 59 -6.82 11.17 11.74
C VAL A 59 -7.57 11.87 10.61
N ILE A 60 -7.07 13.01 10.12
CA ILE A 60 -7.67 13.71 8.97
C ILE A 60 -7.55 12.87 7.69
N ARG A 61 -6.37 12.28 7.44
CA ARG A 61 -6.07 11.46 6.26
C ARG A 61 -7.05 10.29 6.08
N PHE A 62 -7.25 9.50 7.14
CA PHE A 62 -8.16 8.35 7.09
C PHE A 62 -9.62 8.75 7.27
N GLY A 63 -9.90 9.85 7.97
CA GLY A 63 -11.24 10.41 8.07
C GLY A 63 -12.26 9.46 8.71
N LEU A 64 -11.89 8.72 9.76
CA LEU A 64 -12.73 7.68 10.38
C LEU A 64 -13.81 8.24 11.30
N PHE A 65 -14.58 9.22 10.85
CA PHE A 65 -15.65 9.89 11.60
C PHE A 65 -16.85 10.24 10.70
N ARG A 66 -18.03 10.39 11.29
CA ARG A 66 -19.28 10.69 10.57
C ARG A 66 -19.36 12.14 10.11
N ASP A 67 -19.00 13.09 10.97
CA ASP A 67 -19.06 14.52 10.65
C ASP A 67 -17.80 14.96 9.90
N ASN A 68 -17.89 15.10 8.58
CA ASN A 68 -16.80 15.59 7.75
C ASN A 68 -16.31 17.01 8.14
N ASN A 69 -17.09 17.78 8.92
CA ASN A 69 -16.68 19.08 9.44
C ASN A 69 -16.00 19.01 10.80
N LEU A 70 -15.88 17.82 11.42
CA LEU A 70 -15.23 17.66 12.73
C LEU A 70 -13.80 18.25 12.75
N PRO A 71 -12.90 17.94 11.79
CA PRO A 71 -11.54 18.50 11.80
C PRO A 71 -11.56 20.02 11.76
N ARG A 72 -12.40 20.60 10.88
CA ARG A 72 -12.55 22.04 10.71
C ARG A 72 -13.01 22.72 12.00
N LYS A 73 -14.08 22.20 12.62
CA LYS A 73 -14.63 22.74 13.87
C LYS A 73 -13.64 22.63 15.02
N SER A 74 -12.87 21.54 15.10
CA SER A 74 -11.88 21.32 16.16
C SER A 74 -10.67 22.23 15.99
N LEU A 75 -10.10 22.29 14.78
CA LEU A 75 -8.91 23.11 14.48
C LEU A 75 -9.20 24.61 14.57
N GLN A 76 -10.38 25.08 14.16
CA GLN A 76 -10.74 26.49 14.28
C GLN A 76 -10.80 27.00 15.72
N LYS A 77 -11.08 26.12 16.69
CA LYS A 77 -11.11 26.44 18.12
C LYS A 77 -9.72 26.46 18.75
N ARG A 78 -8.68 26.02 18.04
CA ARG A 78 -7.30 26.01 18.55
C ARG A 78 -6.69 27.40 18.51
N ASP A 79 -5.68 27.56 19.36
CA ASP A 79 -4.85 28.75 19.38
C ASP A 79 -4.19 29.01 18.00
N PRO A 80 -4.18 30.25 17.50
CA PRO A 80 -3.60 30.59 16.20
C PRO A 80 -2.11 30.26 16.06
N GLN A 81 -1.32 30.30 17.14
CA GLN A 81 0.10 29.94 17.09
C GLN A 81 0.26 28.43 16.91
N ALA A 82 -0.55 27.63 17.62
CA ALA A 82 -0.55 26.18 17.46
C ALA A 82 -0.94 25.76 16.04
N ILE A 83 -1.95 26.39 15.45
CA ILE A 83 -2.34 26.14 14.04
C ILE A 83 -1.22 26.55 13.07
N THR A 84 -0.55 27.66 13.34
CA THR A 84 0.59 28.10 12.52
C THR A 84 1.75 27.10 12.60
N ALA A 85 2.11 26.65 13.79
CA ALA A 85 3.17 25.64 14.00
C ALA A 85 2.83 24.30 13.33
N PHE A 86 1.57 23.86 13.41
CA PHE A 86 1.11 22.66 12.73
C PHE A 86 1.21 22.83 11.20
N LEU A 87 0.77 23.96 10.65
CA LEU A 87 0.89 24.18 9.21
C LEU A 87 2.37 24.17 8.77
N TYR A 88 3.28 24.77 9.54
CA TYR A 88 4.72 24.70 9.27
C TYR A 88 5.26 23.27 9.26
N SER A 89 4.74 22.36 10.10
CA SER A 89 5.19 20.96 10.10
C SER A 89 4.71 20.14 8.90
N LEU A 90 3.80 20.69 8.07
CA LEU A 90 3.27 20.05 6.86
C LEU A 90 3.86 20.63 5.57
N MET A 91 4.77 21.59 5.68
CA MET A 91 5.23 22.41 4.56
C MET A 91 6.73 22.30 4.36
N GLU A 92 7.15 22.51 3.12
CA GLU A 92 8.56 22.61 2.79
C GLU A 92 9.12 23.99 3.20
N PRO A 93 10.40 24.10 3.57
CA PRO A 93 10.98 25.35 4.08
C PRO A 93 10.82 26.56 3.15
N HIS A 94 10.77 26.34 1.83
CA HIS A 94 10.62 27.39 0.83
C HIS A 94 9.18 27.93 0.72
N GLU A 95 8.19 27.23 1.26
CA GLU A 95 6.78 27.64 1.23
C GLU A 95 6.41 28.56 2.41
N ALA A 96 7.32 28.78 3.36
CA ALA A 96 7.08 29.52 4.61
C ALA A 96 6.50 30.93 4.40
N ALA A 97 7.00 31.67 3.40
CA ALA A 97 6.58 33.05 3.14
C ALA A 97 5.09 33.18 2.73
N PHE A 98 4.46 32.10 2.25
CA PHE A 98 3.04 32.09 1.89
C PHE A 98 2.13 32.07 3.13
N ILE A 99 2.60 31.50 4.24
CA ILE A 99 1.78 31.20 5.44
C ILE A 99 1.44 32.45 6.23
N ASP A 100 2.39 33.38 6.35
CA ASP A 100 2.24 34.56 7.22
C ASP A 100 1.10 35.48 6.77
N ASN A 101 0.72 35.40 5.49
CA ASN A 101 -0.38 36.17 4.91
C ASN A 101 -1.76 35.50 5.06
N LEU A 102 -1.82 34.24 5.53
CA LEU A 102 -3.08 33.51 5.67
C LEU A 102 -3.78 33.85 6.99
N SER A 103 -5.08 34.10 6.91
CA SER A 103 -5.94 34.17 8.10
C SER A 103 -5.99 32.81 8.83
N HIS A 104 -6.35 32.81 10.12
CA HIS A 104 -6.51 31.58 10.91
C HIS A 104 -7.39 30.54 10.21
N TYR A 105 -8.52 30.99 9.65
CA TYR A 105 -9.43 30.13 8.89
C TYR A 105 -8.74 29.51 7.66
N GLN A 106 -8.02 30.31 6.86
CA GLN A 106 -7.32 29.81 5.68
C GLN A 106 -6.22 28.81 6.03
N LYS A 107 -5.50 29.03 7.15
CA LYS A 107 -4.50 28.09 7.65
C LYS A 107 -5.13 26.74 7.99
N VAL A 108 -6.31 26.73 8.63
CA VAL A 108 -7.05 25.49 8.92
C VAL A 108 -7.47 24.77 7.65
N GLU A 109 -8.00 25.47 6.64
CA GLU A 109 -8.36 24.84 5.37
C GLU A 109 -7.14 24.24 4.66
N GLU A 110 -5.99 24.93 4.72
CA GLU A 110 -4.75 24.44 4.11
C GLU A 110 -4.21 23.20 4.83
N ILE A 111 -4.28 23.15 6.16
CA ILE A 111 -3.97 21.94 6.95
C ILE A 111 -4.86 20.77 6.50
N ILE A 112 -6.18 20.98 6.44
CA ILE A 112 -7.11 19.93 6.03
C ILE A 112 -6.79 19.44 4.62
N ARG A 113 -6.57 20.36 3.68
CA ARG A 113 -6.24 20.06 2.29
C ARG A 113 -4.96 19.23 2.17
N ARG A 114 -3.91 19.57 2.92
CA ARG A 114 -2.60 18.87 2.89
C ARG A 114 -2.61 17.52 3.61
N CYS A 115 -3.48 17.35 4.59
CA CYS A 115 -3.65 16.08 5.28
C CYS A 115 -4.55 15.09 4.51
N GLN A 116 -5.39 15.59 3.61
CA GLN A 116 -6.23 14.78 2.73
C GLN A 116 -5.44 14.18 1.57
N ILE A 117 -5.95 13.08 1.04
CA ILE A 117 -5.33 12.37 -0.08
C ILE A 117 -5.89 12.91 -1.38
N SER A 118 -4.99 13.26 -2.28
CA SER A 118 -5.33 13.55 -3.67
C SER A 118 -5.25 12.25 -4.46
N GLY A 119 -6.39 11.70 -4.83
CA GLY A 119 -6.47 10.54 -5.73
C GLY A 119 -6.29 10.93 -7.19
N PRO A 120 -5.97 9.96 -8.08
CA PRO A 120 -6.02 10.20 -9.52
C PRO A 120 -7.43 10.59 -9.96
N PRO A 121 -7.57 11.29 -11.10
CA PRO A 121 -8.88 11.67 -11.60
C PRO A 121 -9.74 10.43 -11.90
N LEU A 122 -11.01 10.51 -11.52
CA LEU A 122 -12.00 9.46 -11.74
C LEU A 122 -12.49 9.53 -13.19
N GLU A 123 -12.06 8.58 -14.02
CA GLU A 123 -12.38 8.52 -15.46
C GLU A 123 -13.46 7.48 -15.78
N PRO A 124 -14.46 7.81 -16.61
CA PRO A 124 -15.56 6.90 -16.92
C PRO A 124 -15.09 5.64 -17.64
N TRP A 125 -15.87 4.57 -17.51
CA TRP A 125 -15.66 3.30 -18.20
C TRP A 125 -15.49 3.51 -19.70
N SER A 126 -14.33 3.11 -20.23
CA SER A 126 -13.92 3.43 -21.60
C SER A 126 -14.06 2.25 -22.56
N TRP A 127 -14.01 1.02 -22.05
CA TRP A 127 -14.16 -0.19 -22.85
C TRP A 127 -15.63 -0.41 -23.27
N ILE A 128 -15.91 -0.50 -24.56
CA ILE A 128 -17.27 -0.69 -25.07
C ILE A 128 -17.28 -1.89 -26.03
N PRO A 129 -18.24 -2.81 -25.93
CA PRO A 129 -18.36 -3.91 -26.89
C PRO A 129 -18.64 -3.38 -28.30
N THR A 130 -17.86 -3.82 -29.29
CA THR A 130 -18.01 -3.45 -30.69
C THR A 130 -18.17 -4.65 -31.59
N LYS A 131 -18.76 -4.46 -32.79
CA LYS A 131 -18.80 -5.52 -33.81
C LYS A 131 -17.42 -6.00 -34.24
N ARG A 132 -16.37 -5.19 -34.10
CA ARG A 132 -15.00 -5.62 -34.41
C ARG A 132 -14.53 -6.70 -33.44
N ASP A 133 -15.06 -6.67 -32.22
CA ASP A 133 -14.74 -7.66 -31.21
C ASP A 133 -15.37 -9.02 -31.50
N SER A 134 -16.36 -9.13 -32.39
CA SER A 134 -16.99 -10.42 -32.78
C SER A 134 -15.95 -11.46 -33.22
N GLY A 135 -14.90 -11.03 -33.93
CA GLY A 135 -13.81 -11.89 -34.40
C GLY A 135 -12.74 -12.22 -33.36
N LEU A 136 -12.73 -11.57 -32.19
CA LEU A 136 -11.78 -11.87 -31.11
C LEU A 136 -12.18 -13.13 -30.34
N PRO A 137 -11.23 -13.91 -29.79
CA PRO A 137 -11.58 -15.02 -28.91
C PRO A 137 -12.20 -14.51 -27.59
N SER A 138 -13.12 -15.28 -27.01
CA SER A 138 -13.85 -14.92 -25.78
C SER A 138 -12.93 -14.57 -24.61
N ILE A 139 -11.79 -15.24 -24.50
CA ILE A 139 -10.77 -14.95 -23.48
C ILE A 139 -10.16 -13.54 -23.61
N ALA A 140 -9.91 -13.06 -24.84
CA ALA A 140 -9.33 -11.72 -25.04
C ALA A 140 -10.33 -10.63 -24.65
N VAL A 141 -11.62 -10.86 -24.89
CA VAL A 141 -12.70 -9.96 -24.43
C VAL A 141 -12.75 -9.93 -22.90
N ALA A 142 -12.66 -11.10 -22.25
CA ALA A 142 -12.61 -11.18 -20.80
C ALA A 142 -11.39 -10.45 -20.21
N GLU A 143 -10.21 -10.60 -20.81
CA GLU A 143 -8.98 -9.92 -20.40
C GLU A 143 -9.07 -8.40 -20.55
N ALA A 144 -9.69 -7.89 -21.62
CA ALA A 144 -9.91 -6.46 -21.79
C ALA A 144 -10.84 -5.89 -20.71
N ILE A 145 -11.93 -6.58 -20.39
CA ILE A 145 -12.87 -6.18 -19.32
C ILE A 145 -12.18 -6.22 -17.94
N ASP A 146 -11.40 -7.28 -17.67
CA ASP A 146 -10.65 -7.43 -16.42
C ASP A 146 -9.60 -6.33 -16.25
N THR A 147 -8.88 -6.00 -17.32
CA THR A 147 -7.89 -4.91 -17.34
C THR A 147 -8.56 -3.56 -17.04
N GLU A 148 -9.70 -3.26 -17.66
CA GLU A 148 -10.46 -2.03 -17.38
C GLU A 148 -10.97 -2.00 -15.92
N SER A 149 -11.49 -3.13 -15.43
CA SER A 149 -11.93 -3.30 -14.04
C SER A 149 -10.79 -3.02 -13.05
N HIS A 150 -9.60 -3.58 -13.29
CA HIS A 150 -8.40 -3.35 -12.49
C HIS A 150 -7.96 -1.89 -12.57
N LEU A 151 -7.95 -1.29 -13.76
CA LEU A 151 -7.63 0.12 -13.97
C LEU A 151 -8.56 1.07 -13.20
N HIS A 152 -9.86 0.77 -13.07
CA HIS A 152 -10.73 1.55 -12.19
C HIS A 152 -10.44 1.30 -10.71
N PHE A 153 -10.08 0.07 -10.33
CA PHE A 153 -9.71 -0.25 -8.94
C PHE A 153 -8.46 0.50 -8.48
N THR A 154 -7.47 0.69 -9.36
CA THR A 154 -6.26 1.46 -9.04
C THR A 154 -6.51 2.95 -8.78
N ARG A 155 -7.71 3.47 -9.09
CA ARG A 155 -8.11 4.85 -8.79
C ARG A 155 -8.77 5.02 -7.42
N VAL A 156 -9.05 3.92 -6.72
CA VAL A 156 -9.61 3.95 -5.38
C VAL A 156 -8.47 3.96 -4.36
N SER A 157 -8.42 4.99 -3.52
CA SER A 157 -7.40 5.08 -2.48
C SER A 157 -7.61 4.04 -1.37
N PHE A 158 -6.53 3.62 -0.72
CA PHE A 158 -6.60 2.69 0.40
C PHE A 158 -7.45 3.26 1.55
N GLU A 159 -7.35 4.55 1.80
CA GLU A 159 -8.02 5.25 2.89
C GLU A 159 -9.52 5.35 2.66
N GLU A 160 -9.96 5.56 1.42
CA GLU A 160 -11.38 5.49 1.07
C GLU A 160 -11.93 4.07 1.19
N LEU A 161 -11.14 3.04 0.85
CA LEU A 161 -11.51 1.64 1.10
C LEU A 161 -11.67 1.36 2.59
N VAL A 162 -10.71 1.78 3.44
CA VAL A 162 -10.80 1.64 4.90
C VAL A 162 -12.06 2.33 5.43
N ARG A 163 -12.32 3.58 5.01
CA ARG A 163 -13.56 4.30 5.38
C ARG A 163 -14.79 3.51 5.00
N TYR A 164 -14.83 3.02 3.75
CA TYR A 164 -15.96 2.25 3.24
C TYR A 164 -16.19 0.96 4.03
N PHE A 165 -15.12 0.22 4.35
CA PHE A 165 -15.19 -1.04 5.07
C PHE A 165 -15.62 -0.90 6.53
N LEU A 166 -15.40 0.27 7.13
CA LEU A 166 -15.89 0.62 8.47
C LEU A 166 -17.31 1.23 8.46
N GLY A 167 -17.96 1.25 7.29
CA GLY A 167 -19.35 1.68 7.14
C GLY A 167 -19.52 3.19 7.03
N TYR A 168 -18.51 3.90 6.51
CA TYR A 168 -18.63 5.29 6.09
C TYR A 168 -18.84 5.38 4.57
N ARG A 169 -19.36 6.52 4.12
CA ARG A 169 -19.43 6.80 2.67
C ARG A 169 -18.06 7.17 2.13
N ALA A 170 -17.73 6.64 0.96
CA ALA A 170 -16.49 6.88 0.23
C ALA A 170 -16.81 7.03 -1.26
N HIS A 171 -16.49 8.20 -1.83
CA HIS A 171 -16.99 8.56 -3.16
C HIS A 171 -16.32 7.73 -4.25
N SER A 172 -15.01 7.50 -4.19
CA SER A 172 -14.31 6.70 -5.20
C SER A 172 -14.74 5.23 -5.19
N VAL A 173 -15.08 4.67 -4.03
CA VAL A 173 -15.59 3.29 -3.93
C VAL A 173 -16.99 3.19 -4.52
N GLU A 174 -17.89 4.11 -4.18
CA GLU A 174 -19.23 4.20 -4.79
C GLU A 174 -19.13 4.37 -6.31
N TRP A 175 -18.22 5.23 -6.77
CA TRP A 175 -17.93 5.44 -8.19
C TRP A 175 -17.40 4.18 -8.89
N PHE A 176 -16.49 3.42 -8.26
CA PHE A 176 -15.95 2.18 -8.81
C PHE A 176 -17.06 1.14 -9.07
N LEU A 177 -18.01 1.01 -8.14
CA LEU A 177 -19.19 0.15 -8.31
C LEU A 177 -20.13 0.66 -9.42
N GLN A 178 -20.26 1.99 -9.56
CA GLN A 178 -21.00 2.61 -10.66
C GLN A 178 -20.36 2.33 -12.03
N GLN A 179 -19.03 2.22 -12.12
CA GLN A 179 -18.37 1.88 -13.38
C GLN A 179 -18.75 0.47 -13.87
N HIS A 180 -18.88 -0.48 -12.96
CA HIS A 180 -19.34 -1.83 -13.30
C HIS A 180 -20.85 -1.87 -13.63
N THR A 181 -21.64 -0.97 -13.05
CA THR A 181 -23.02 -0.74 -13.51
C THR A 181 -23.05 -0.20 -14.94
N SER A 182 -22.11 0.69 -15.30
CA SER A 182 -21.99 1.21 -16.66
C SER A 182 -21.62 0.11 -17.65
N LEU A 183 -20.67 -0.77 -17.32
CA LEU A 183 -20.37 -1.99 -18.08
C LEU A 183 -21.64 -2.82 -18.35
N TYR A 184 -22.44 -3.09 -17.32
CA TYR A 184 -23.70 -3.81 -17.46
C TYR A 184 -24.64 -3.14 -18.47
N ILE A 185 -24.82 -1.81 -18.40
CA ILE A 185 -25.68 -1.06 -19.31
C ILE A 185 -25.17 -1.15 -20.76
N HIS A 186 -23.86 -0.97 -20.97
CA HIS A 186 -23.25 -1.06 -22.29
C HIS A 186 -23.44 -2.46 -22.91
N LEU A 187 -23.22 -3.52 -22.11
CA LEU A 187 -23.43 -4.89 -22.56
C LEU A 187 -24.89 -5.22 -22.84
N LEU A 188 -25.81 -4.74 -21.99
CA LEU A 188 -27.23 -4.98 -22.18
C LEU A 188 -27.71 -4.38 -23.50
N ASN A 189 -27.34 -3.12 -23.76
CA ASN A 189 -27.68 -2.44 -25.01
C ASN A 189 -27.06 -3.17 -26.23
N TYR A 190 -25.80 -3.58 -26.12
CA TYR A 190 -25.11 -4.30 -27.20
C TYR A 190 -25.77 -5.65 -27.52
N LEU A 191 -26.04 -6.48 -26.51
CA LEU A 191 -26.61 -7.82 -26.70
C LEU A 191 -28.10 -7.80 -27.09
N GLN A 192 -28.83 -6.73 -26.76
CA GLN A 192 -30.17 -6.49 -27.32
C GLN A 192 -30.12 -6.20 -28.82
N MET A 193 -29.08 -5.49 -29.29
CA MET A 193 -28.88 -5.20 -30.72
C MET A 193 -28.27 -6.38 -31.50
N PHE A 194 -27.45 -7.21 -30.84
CA PHE A 194 -26.74 -8.36 -31.44
C PHE A 194 -26.97 -9.65 -30.64
N PRO A 195 -28.18 -10.25 -30.69
CA PRO A 195 -28.49 -11.46 -29.93
C PRO A 195 -27.61 -12.67 -30.28
N GLU A 196 -27.03 -12.70 -31.47
CA GLU A 196 -26.09 -13.73 -31.92
C GLU A 196 -24.82 -13.80 -31.05
N GLU A 197 -24.39 -12.68 -30.46
CA GLU A 197 -23.19 -12.59 -29.62
C GLU A 197 -23.42 -13.14 -28.20
N ILE A 198 -24.67 -13.42 -27.81
CA ILE A 198 -25.00 -13.91 -26.46
C ILE A 198 -24.22 -15.19 -26.13
N GLY A 199 -24.03 -16.08 -27.10
CA GLY A 199 -23.26 -17.32 -26.92
C GLY A 199 -21.83 -17.04 -26.45
N LYS A 200 -21.15 -16.12 -27.13
CA LYS A 200 -19.80 -15.67 -26.81
C LYS A 200 -19.69 -15.08 -25.42
N TYR A 201 -20.63 -14.22 -25.03
CA TYR A 201 -20.59 -13.59 -23.72
C TYR A 201 -20.85 -14.56 -22.56
N LYS A 202 -21.44 -15.75 -22.80
CA LYS A 202 -21.45 -16.83 -21.81
C LYS A 202 -20.05 -17.39 -21.56
N GLU A 203 -19.22 -17.51 -22.60
CA GLU A 203 -17.82 -17.95 -22.45
C GLU A 203 -16.98 -16.86 -21.79
N VAL A 204 -17.20 -15.59 -22.14
CA VAL A 204 -16.58 -14.43 -21.47
C VAL A 204 -16.88 -14.46 -19.96
N GLU A 205 -18.14 -14.71 -19.59
CA GLU A 205 -18.55 -14.82 -18.19
C GLU A 205 -17.81 -15.94 -17.44
N GLN A 206 -17.64 -17.12 -18.05
CA GLN A 206 -16.85 -18.21 -17.47
C GLN A 206 -15.39 -17.81 -17.23
N HIS A 207 -14.77 -17.10 -18.18
CA HIS A 207 -13.40 -16.61 -18.02
C HIS A 207 -13.28 -15.54 -16.94
N LEU A 208 -14.29 -14.68 -16.77
CA LEU A 208 -14.28 -13.64 -15.75
C LEU A 208 -14.46 -14.19 -14.33
N GLN A 209 -15.08 -15.36 -14.16
CA GLN A 209 -15.35 -15.96 -12.85
C GLN A 209 -14.08 -16.12 -11.98
N THR A 210 -12.95 -16.43 -12.60
CA THR A 210 -11.66 -16.57 -11.92
C THR A 210 -10.78 -15.32 -12.03
N ARG A 211 -11.21 -14.30 -12.76
CA ARG A 211 -10.43 -13.10 -13.06
C ARG A 211 -10.92 -11.88 -12.31
N SER A 212 -12.17 -11.41 -12.46
CA SER A 212 -12.66 -10.22 -11.74
C SER A 212 -14.08 -10.46 -11.20
N PRO A 213 -14.28 -10.42 -9.87
CA PRO A 213 -15.59 -10.66 -9.26
C PRO A 213 -16.60 -9.55 -9.60
N PHE A 214 -16.14 -8.32 -9.81
CA PHE A 214 -16.98 -7.18 -10.14
C PHE A 214 -17.42 -7.21 -11.61
N ALA A 215 -16.49 -7.44 -12.53
CA ALA A 215 -16.80 -7.58 -13.95
C ALA A 215 -17.65 -8.82 -14.22
N TYR A 216 -17.30 -9.96 -13.62
CA TYR A 216 -18.10 -11.18 -13.68
C TYR A 216 -19.56 -10.91 -13.30
N ARG A 217 -19.80 -10.19 -12.20
CA ARG A 217 -21.16 -9.88 -11.74
C ARG A 217 -21.92 -9.01 -12.75
N ALA A 218 -21.28 -8.00 -13.33
CA ALA A 218 -21.88 -7.16 -14.36
C ALA A 218 -22.30 -7.98 -15.59
N VAL A 219 -21.41 -8.83 -16.11
CA VAL A 219 -21.69 -9.69 -17.28
C VAL A 219 -22.76 -10.74 -16.95
N ASN A 220 -22.62 -11.45 -15.83
CA ASN A 220 -23.56 -12.46 -15.39
C ASN A 220 -24.96 -11.86 -15.23
N ARG A 221 -25.10 -10.69 -14.60
CA ARG A 221 -26.39 -9.97 -14.49
C ARG A 221 -26.95 -9.56 -15.83
N CYS A 222 -26.12 -9.07 -16.75
CA CYS A 222 -26.55 -8.74 -18.11
C CYS A 222 -27.17 -9.96 -18.81
N LEU A 223 -26.47 -11.10 -18.80
CA LEU A 223 -26.93 -12.34 -19.42
C LEU A 223 -28.22 -12.87 -18.80
N HIS A 224 -28.39 -12.69 -17.48
CA HIS A 224 -29.62 -13.05 -16.77
C HIS A 224 -30.80 -12.17 -17.18
N SER A 225 -30.61 -10.84 -17.21
CA SER A 225 -31.64 -9.87 -17.61
C SER A 225 -32.19 -10.13 -19.03
N LEU A 226 -31.37 -10.69 -19.93
CA LEU A 226 -31.78 -11.06 -21.29
C LEU A 226 -32.61 -12.35 -21.38
N ARG A 227 -32.64 -13.18 -20.33
CA ARG A 227 -33.34 -14.48 -20.34
C ARG A 227 -34.69 -14.47 -19.60
N GLN A 228 -34.86 -13.72 -18.51
CA GLN A 228 -36.11 -13.52 -17.72
C GLN A 228 -35.86 -12.62 -16.48
N PRO A 229 -36.89 -12.09 -15.77
CA PRO A 229 -36.70 -11.35 -14.51
C PRO A 229 -36.28 -12.30 -13.38
N VAL A 230 -35.17 -12.01 -12.71
CA VAL A 230 -34.47 -12.96 -11.82
C VAL A 230 -34.75 -12.71 -10.33
N PRO A 231 -34.94 -13.76 -9.50
CA PRO A 231 -34.72 -13.70 -8.05
C PRO A 231 -33.25 -13.89 -7.66
N ALA A 232 -32.85 -13.12 -6.64
CA ALA A 232 -31.64 -13.09 -5.77
C ALA A 232 -30.26 -13.59 -6.26
N SER A 233 -29.27 -12.71 -6.08
CA SER A 233 -27.82 -12.96 -6.26
C SER A 233 -27.32 -14.04 -5.32
N THR A 234 -26.45 -14.93 -5.80
CA THR A 234 -25.45 -15.53 -4.92
C THR A 234 -24.51 -14.42 -4.42
N PRO A 235 -24.20 -14.36 -3.11
CA PRO A 235 -23.27 -13.38 -2.57
C PRO A 235 -21.86 -13.76 -3.03
N TYR A 236 -21.37 -13.06 -4.05
CA TYR A 236 -19.95 -13.16 -4.40
C TYR A 236 -19.16 -12.23 -3.46
N PRO A 237 -17.99 -12.67 -2.96
CA PRO A 237 -17.17 -11.92 -2.04
C PRO A 237 -16.59 -10.70 -2.77
N GLY A 238 -17.30 -9.58 -2.81
CA GLY A 238 -16.90 -8.37 -3.53
C GLY A 238 -15.57 -7.83 -3.00
N PHE A 239 -15.63 -7.07 -1.90
CA PHE A 239 -14.41 -6.56 -1.25
C PHE A 239 -13.87 -7.46 -0.14
N GLN A 240 -14.44 -8.65 0.08
CA GLN A 240 -14.13 -9.47 1.26
C GLN A 240 -12.62 -9.76 1.44
N PHE A 241 -11.88 -9.95 0.35
CA PHE A 241 -10.44 -10.23 0.38
C PHE A 241 -9.61 -9.09 1.01
N ILE A 242 -10.12 -7.85 1.02
CA ILE A 242 -9.47 -6.70 1.68
C ILE A 242 -10.24 -6.25 2.92
N ALA A 243 -11.57 -6.23 2.83
CA ALA A 243 -12.44 -5.74 3.88
C ALA A 243 -12.31 -6.57 5.17
N ALA A 244 -12.30 -7.90 5.06
CA ALA A 244 -12.28 -8.76 6.25
C ALA A 244 -10.98 -8.59 7.08
N PRO A 245 -9.77 -8.63 6.49
CA PRO A 245 -8.54 -8.32 7.21
C PRO A 245 -8.53 -6.93 7.86
N ILE A 246 -8.97 -5.88 7.14
CA ILE A 246 -8.98 -4.51 7.68
C ILE A 246 -9.98 -4.37 8.82
N GLN A 247 -11.18 -4.93 8.69
CA GLN A 247 -12.19 -4.91 9.75
C GLN A 247 -11.72 -5.65 11.00
N GLN A 248 -10.88 -6.68 10.85
CA GLN A 248 -10.33 -7.42 11.99
C GLN A 248 -9.47 -6.55 12.89
N LEU A 249 -8.68 -5.62 12.33
CA LEU A 249 -7.84 -4.67 13.08
C LEU A 249 -8.64 -3.83 14.08
N PHE A 250 -9.92 -3.55 13.78
CA PHE A 250 -10.80 -2.73 14.63
C PHE A 250 -11.68 -3.55 15.58
N LYS A 251 -11.73 -4.89 15.43
CA LYS A 251 -12.49 -5.78 16.32
C LYS A 251 -11.74 -6.10 17.59
N GLU A 252 -10.43 -6.24 17.48
CA GLU A 252 -9.56 -6.50 18.62
C GLU A 252 -9.47 -5.19 19.42
N HIS A 253 -9.97 -5.18 20.66
CA HIS A 253 -10.09 -3.97 21.49
C HIS A 253 -8.73 -3.46 22.03
N LEU A 254 -7.62 -3.91 21.45
CA LEU A 254 -6.28 -3.87 22.07
C LEU A 254 -5.22 -3.02 21.35
N PRO A 255 -5.41 -2.50 20.13
CA PRO A 255 -4.64 -1.35 19.69
C PRO A 255 -5.45 -0.04 19.84
N SER A 256 -4.82 1.00 20.39
CA SER A 256 -5.34 2.37 20.33
C SER A 256 -5.50 2.84 18.88
N LEU A 257 -6.32 3.86 18.64
CA LEU A 257 -6.47 4.45 17.30
C LEU A 257 -5.13 4.90 16.74
N LYS A 258 -4.24 5.40 17.60
CA LYS A 258 -2.87 5.76 17.22
C LYS A 258 -2.14 4.57 16.59
N ALA A 259 -2.12 3.42 17.25
CA ALA A 259 -1.47 2.21 16.75
C ALA A 259 -2.07 1.76 15.40
N ILE A 260 -3.40 1.71 15.31
CA ILE A 260 -4.09 1.30 14.08
C ILE A 260 -3.79 2.25 12.93
N LEU A 261 -3.79 3.58 13.15
CA LEU A 261 -3.50 4.54 12.09
C LEU A 261 -2.04 4.48 11.62
N LEU A 262 -1.10 4.12 12.50
CA LEU A 262 0.29 3.88 12.13
C LEU A 262 0.39 2.63 11.23
N GLU A 263 -0.24 1.53 11.64
CA GLU A 263 -0.29 0.30 10.86
C GLU A 263 -0.96 0.50 9.49
N LEU A 264 -2.12 1.16 9.47
CA LEU A 264 -2.83 1.48 8.23
C LEU A 264 -2.00 2.37 7.29
N SER A 265 -1.13 3.24 7.82
CA SER A 265 -0.24 4.07 6.99
C SER A 265 0.76 3.21 6.21
N VAL A 266 1.29 2.15 6.82
CA VAL A 266 2.19 1.18 6.17
C VAL A 266 1.41 0.25 5.24
N LEU A 267 0.22 -0.19 5.66
CA LEU A 267 -0.66 -1.01 4.83
C LEU A 267 -1.12 -0.28 3.56
N GLY A 268 -1.26 1.05 3.58
CA GLY A 268 -1.53 1.83 2.36
C GLY A 268 -0.41 1.71 1.32
N VAL A 269 0.85 1.66 1.77
CA VAL A 269 2.00 1.43 0.88
C VAL A 269 1.97 0.01 0.31
N ARG A 270 1.73 -0.99 1.18
CA ARG A 270 1.60 -2.39 0.78
C ARG A 270 0.45 -2.59 -0.20
N PHE A 271 -0.70 -1.95 0.03
CA PHE A 271 -1.84 -1.96 -0.88
C PHE A 271 -1.45 -1.43 -2.26
N THR A 272 -0.78 -0.29 -2.30
CA THR A 272 -0.32 0.33 -3.55
C THR A 272 0.62 -0.60 -4.31
N ARG A 273 1.63 -1.18 -3.63
CA ARG A 273 2.55 -2.15 -4.23
C ARG A 273 1.83 -3.41 -4.73
N THR A 274 0.85 -3.91 -3.97
CA THR A 274 0.20 -5.20 -4.22
C THR A 274 -0.87 -5.12 -5.30
N TYR A 275 -1.57 -3.99 -5.42
CA TYR A 275 -2.74 -3.88 -6.29
C TYR A 275 -2.71 -2.72 -7.27
N VAL A 276 -1.99 -1.63 -6.98
CA VAL A 276 -1.92 -0.46 -7.89
C VAL A 276 -0.76 -0.62 -8.86
N HIS A 277 0.42 -1.01 -8.38
CA HIS A 277 1.62 -1.21 -9.20
C HIS A 277 1.76 -2.63 -9.73
N ALA A 278 0.84 -3.53 -9.39
CA ALA A 278 0.84 -4.89 -9.90
C ALA A 278 0.44 -4.92 -11.38
N ARG A 279 1.11 -5.77 -12.16
CA ARG A 279 0.76 -5.98 -13.57
C ARG A 279 -0.57 -6.70 -13.73
N GLU A 280 -0.89 -7.60 -12.81
CA GLU A 280 -2.09 -8.42 -12.82
C GLU A 280 -2.72 -8.42 -11.43
N MET A 281 -4.04 -8.30 -11.40
CA MET A 281 -4.81 -8.27 -10.15
C MET A 281 -5.18 -9.68 -9.71
N ASN A 282 -4.96 -9.99 -8.42
CA ASN A 282 -5.47 -11.21 -7.81
C ASN A 282 -6.55 -10.87 -6.78
N TRP A 283 -7.81 -11.03 -7.19
CA TRP A 283 -8.99 -10.70 -6.39
C TRP A 283 -9.36 -11.76 -5.35
N THR A 284 -8.66 -12.90 -5.35
CA THR A 284 -8.97 -14.04 -4.46
C THR A 284 -8.00 -14.16 -3.30
N ARG A 285 -6.77 -13.65 -3.46
CA ARG A 285 -5.76 -13.66 -2.41
C ARG A 285 -6.14 -12.62 -1.34
N PRO A 286 -6.30 -13.03 -0.07
CA PRO A 286 -6.53 -12.08 1.01
C PRO A 286 -5.40 -11.06 1.14
N PHE A 287 -5.76 -9.82 1.46
CA PHE A 287 -4.80 -8.77 1.77
C PHE A 287 -4.09 -9.09 3.09
N SER A 288 -2.76 -9.14 3.03
CA SER A 288 -1.93 -9.42 4.20
C SER A 288 -1.74 -8.15 5.02
N VAL A 289 -2.39 -8.14 6.19
CA VAL A 289 -2.26 -7.06 7.19
C VAL A 289 -1.09 -7.27 8.15
N GLU A 290 -0.58 -8.50 8.27
CA GLU A 290 0.54 -8.82 9.15
C GLU A 290 1.83 -8.12 8.70
N ILE A 291 2.41 -7.29 9.56
CA ILE A 291 3.72 -6.66 9.35
C ILE A 291 4.58 -6.96 10.58
N PRO A 292 5.24 -8.13 10.64
CA PRO A 292 6.09 -8.53 11.77
C PRO A 292 7.04 -7.44 12.28
N LEU A 293 7.66 -6.68 11.37
CA LEU A 293 8.52 -5.56 11.78
C LEU A 293 7.79 -4.51 12.63
N LEU A 294 6.53 -4.17 12.33
CA LEU A 294 5.78 -3.20 13.12
C LEU A 294 5.45 -3.71 14.52
N ASP A 295 5.12 -5.00 14.62
CA ASP A 295 4.89 -5.66 15.90
C ASP A 295 6.17 -5.66 16.76
N GLU A 296 7.34 -5.87 16.14
CA GLU A 296 8.64 -5.81 16.82
C GLU A 296 9.04 -4.39 17.25
N LEU A 297 8.69 -3.36 16.46
CA LEU A 297 9.10 -1.98 16.73
C LEU A 297 8.32 -1.31 17.87
N ASP A 298 7.13 -1.82 18.23
CA ASP A 298 6.15 -1.17 19.13
C ASP A 298 6.06 0.34 18.87
N LEU A 299 5.38 0.72 17.79
CA LEU A 299 5.33 2.10 17.31
C LEU A 299 4.72 3.10 18.32
N THR A 300 4.04 2.61 19.36
CA THR A 300 3.48 3.47 20.40
C THR A 300 4.46 3.77 21.51
N ASN A 301 5.35 2.84 21.80
CA ASN A 301 6.37 2.96 22.83
C ASN A 301 7.65 2.21 22.41
N PRO A 302 8.41 2.75 21.44
CA PRO A 302 9.55 2.07 20.88
C PRO A 302 10.62 1.84 21.95
N ALA A 303 11.15 0.62 22.00
CA ALA A 303 12.29 0.30 22.85
C ALA A 303 13.54 1.11 22.44
N PRO A 304 14.56 1.24 23.29
CA PRO A 304 15.85 1.76 22.84
C PRO A 304 16.42 0.90 21.70
N ALA A 305 17.00 1.54 20.67
CA ALA A 305 17.50 0.85 19.48
C ALA A 305 18.51 -0.28 19.79
N LEU A 306 19.32 -0.11 20.84
CA LEU A 306 20.25 -1.13 21.30
C LEU A 306 19.57 -2.38 21.88
N ASP A 307 18.46 -2.21 22.59
CA ASP A 307 17.73 -3.34 23.18
C ASP A 307 16.94 -4.10 22.11
N PHE A 308 16.40 -3.38 21.13
CA PHE A 308 15.89 -3.97 19.90
C PHE A 308 16.97 -4.80 19.21
N ALA A 309 18.14 -4.21 18.94
CA ALA A 309 19.24 -4.88 18.24
C ALA A 309 19.71 -6.15 18.96
N LYS A 310 19.83 -6.13 20.30
CA LYS A 310 20.15 -7.32 21.10
C LYS A 310 19.10 -8.41 20.99
N THR A 311 17.82 -8.02 21.05
CA THR A 311 16.69 -8.96 20.97
C THR A 311 16.64 -9.61 19.58
N THR A 312 16.72 -8.82 18.52
CA THR A 312 16.80 -9.32 17.14
C THR A 312 18.03 -10.21 16.93
N THR A 313 19.18 -9.85 17.49
CA THR A 313 20.41 -10.67 17.43
C THR A 313 20.21 -12.04 18.07
N ALA A 314 19.61 -12.10 19.27
CA ALA A 314 19.32 -13.37 19.93
C ALA A 314 18.31 -14.24 19.14
N LEU A 315 17.31 -13.63 18.51
CA LEU A 315 16.33 -14.34 17.66
C LEU A 315 16.98 -14.86 16.37
N ASP A 316 17.83 -14.04 15.74
CA ASP A 316 18.57 -14.44 14.55
C ASP A 316 19.55 -15.57 14.89
N GLU A 317 20.29 -15.50 16.00
CA GLU A 317 21.16 -16.58 16.48
C GLU A 317 20.42 -17.93 16.54
N GLN A 318 19.18 -17.94 17.04
CA GLN A 318 18.33 -19.13 17.04
C GLN A 318 17.94 -19.57 15.63
N CYS A 319 17.64 -18.65 14.72
CA CYS A 319 17.32 -18.98 13.32
C CYS A 319 18.53 -19.52 12.54
N PHE A 320 19.74 -19.09 12.91
CA PHE A 320 20.99 -19.60 12.39
C PHE A 320 21.41 -20.93 13.05
N SER A 321 20.79 -21.32 14.17
CA SER A 321 21.04 -22.61 14.81
C SER A 321 20.67 -23.75 13.85
N GLY A 322 21.65 -24.62 13.57
CA GLY A 322 21.50 -25.71 12.60
C GLY A 322 22.01 -25.40 11.18
N LEU A 323 22.44 -24.17 10.88
CA LEU A 323 23.16 -23.89 9.63
C LEU A 323 24.45 -24.72 9.62
N SER A 324 24.69 -25.46 8.53
CA SER A 324 25.86 -26.32 8.38
C SER A 324 26.47 -26.20 6.98
N GLN A 325 27.70 -26.68 6.78
CA GLN A 325 28.31 -26.69 5.44
C GLN A 325 27.44 -27.46 4.43
N LYS A 326 26.70 -28.49 4.87
CA LYS A 326 25.79 -29.26 4.01
C LYS A 326 24.65 -28.40 3.47
N SER A 327 24.19 -27.41 4.24
CA SER A 327 23.12 -26.48 3.86
C SER A 327 23.45 -25.70 2.58
N PHE A 328 24.74 -25.51 2.28
CA PHE A 328 25.21 -24.83 1.07
C PHE A 328 25.37 -25.77 -0.14
N VAL A 329 25.57 -27.07 0.09
CA VAL A 329 25.72 -28.08 -0.96
C VAL A 329 24.38 -28.40 -1.61
N GLU A 330 23.35 -28.55 -0.77
CA GLU A 330 21.96 -28.73 -1.18
C GLU A 330 21.17 -27.60 -0.52
N PRO A 331 20.53 -26.68 -1.27
CA PRO A 331 19.82 -25.54 -0.68
C PRO A 331 18.72 -26.01 0.28
N ASP A 332 19.07 -26.06 1.56
CA ASP A 332 18.19 -26.60 2.59
C ASP A 332 17.08 -25.59 2.94
N ALA A 333 16.11 -26.05 3.72
CA ALA A 333 15.00 -25.21 4.15
C ALA A 333 15.46 -24.01 5.01
N ILE A 334 16.62 -24.10 5.68
CA ILE A 334 17.16 -23.08 6.58
C ILE A 334 17.69 -21.89 5.77
N ILE A 335 18.58 -22.13 4.80
CA ILE A 335 19.10 -21.04 3.95
C ILE A 335 17.95 -20.35 3.22
N LYS A 336 17.01 -21.12 2.64
CA LYS A 336 15.84 -20.54 1.97
C LYS A 336 15.02 -19.67 2.91
N ARG A 337 14.76 -20.15 4.14
CA ARG A 337 14.05 -19.39 5.16
C ARG A 337 14.77 -18.09 5.53
N LEU A 338 16.08 -18.14 5.78
CA LEU A 338 16.87 -16.96 6.14
C LEU A 338 16.89 -15.91 5.02
N LEU A 339 17.01 -16.33 3.75
CA LEU A 339 16.95 -15.42 2.61
C LEU A 339 15.55 -14.78 2.47
N VAL A 340 14.48 -15.57 2.63
CA VAL A 340 13.09 -15.05 2.59
C VAL A 340 12.85 -14.06 3.73
N LEU A 341 13.31 -14.35 4.95
CA LEU A 341 13.18 -13.43 6.10
C LEU A 341 13.96 -12.13 5.86
N TRP A 342 15.16 -12.21 5.29
CA TRP A 342 15.95 -11.05 4.92
C TRP A 342 15.24 -10.16 3.89
N GLU A 343 14.71 -10.77 2.82
CA GLU A 343 13.98 -10.04 1.77
C GLU A 343 12.70 -9.41 2.30
N LEU A 344 11.95 -10.15 3.12
CA LEU A 344 10.73 -9.67 3.75
C LEU A 344 11.03 -8.48 4.67
N ARG A 345 12.02 -8.59 5.56
CA ARG A 345 12.42 -7.52 6.48
C ARG A 345 12.89 -6.28 5.71
N SER A 346 13.67 -6.46 4.63
CA SER A 346 14.08 -5.36 3.76
C SER A 346 12.89 -4.65 3.10
N LEU A 347 11.88 -5.42 2.67
CA LEU A 347 10.67 -4.86 2.06
C LEU A 347 9.81 -4.14 3.09
N GLU A 348 9.64 -4.70 4.28
CA GLU A 348 8.87 -4.09 5.37
C GLU A 348 9.50 -2.78 5.81
N VAL A 349 10.82 -2.69 5.91
CA VAL A 349 11.50 -1.41 6.19
C VAL A 349 11.20 -0.36 5.13
N TRP A 350 11.20 -0.74 3.85
CA TRP A 350 10.81 0.17 2.76
C TRP A 350 9.35 0.62 2.88
N GLU A 351 8.43 -0.30 3.18
CA GLU A 351 7.01 0.01 3.42
C GLU A 351 6.85 0.96 4.61
N CYS A 352 7.58 0.72 5.72
CA CYS A 352 7.59 1.55 6.92
C CYS A 352 8.13 2.95 6.65
N CYS A 353 9.27 3.08 5.96
CA CYS A 353 9.84 4.41 5.64
C CYS A 353 8.91 5.22 4.73
N THR A 354 8.21 4.55 3.82
CA THR A 354 7.27 5.19 2.90
C THR A 354 5.97 5.59 3.62
N GLY A 355 5.44 4.75 4.49
CA GLY A 355 4.18 5.00 5.21
C GLY A 355 4.35 5.89 6.44
N LEU A 356 5.51 5.80 7.09
CA LEU A 356 5.87 6.46 8.35
C LEU A 356 7.28 7.08 8.26
N PRO A 357 7.46 8.18 7.50
CA PRO A 357 8.76 8.83 7.36
C PRO A 357 9.38 9.26 8.70
N ASP A 358 8.55 9.56 9.70
CA ASP A 358 8.98 9.94 11.05
C ASP A 358 9.82 8.83 11.74
N MET A 359 9.67 7.56 11.31
CA MET A 359 10.39 6.42 11.86
C MET A 359 11.79 6.24 11.28
N ILE A 360 12.16 6.98 10.22
CA ILE A 360 13.45 6.83 9.54
C ILE A 360 14.62 7.04 10.50
N GLY A 361 14.55 8.06 11.37
CA GLY A 361 15.59 8.33 12.35
C GLY A 361 15.81 7.16 13.31
N TYR A 362 14.73 6.61 13.85
CA TYR A 362 14.80 5.45 14.74
C TYR A 362 15.33 4.19 14.03
N LEU A 363 14.96 3.98 12.76
CA LEU A 363 15.50 2.88 11.95
C LEU A 363 17.00 3.04 11.68
N GLN A 364 17.50 4.27 11.51
CA GLN A 364 18.95 4.53 11.41
C GLN A 364 19.67 4.16 12.70
N GLU A 365 19.12 4.52 13.87
CA GLU A 365 19.67 4.13 15.17
C GLU A 365 19.71 2.60 15.34
N ILE A 366 18.67 1.89 14.91
CA ILE A 366 18.62 0.42 14.91
C ILE A 366 19.73 -0.16 14.02
N VAL A 367 19.96 0.41 12.84
CA VAL A 367 21.03 -0.03 11.93
C VAL A 367 22.40 0.10 12.59
N GLU A 368 22.69 1.22 13.24
CA GLU A 368 23.96 1.43 13.96
C GLU A 368 24.10 0.48 15.16
N ALA A 369 23.02 0.23 15.89
CA ALA A 369 22.99 -0.70 17.00
C ALA A 369 23.22 -2.15 16.53
N LEU A 370 22.57 -2.59 15.45
CA LEU A 370 22.78 -3.93 14.86
C LEU A 370 24.20 -4.12 14.34
N TYR A 371 24.78 -3.08 13.75
CA TYR A 371 26.19 -3.08 13.35
C TYR A 371 27.11 -3.28 14.56
N THR A 372 26.83 -2.59 15.66
CA THR A 372 27.56 -2.74 16.93
C THR A 372 27.41 -4.15 17.53
N CYS A 373 26.22 -4.73 17.44
CA CYS A 373 25.94 -6.13 17.82
C CYS A 373 26.54 -7.16 16.84
N ARG A 374 27.16 -6.72 15.74
CA ARG A 374 27.70 -7.57 14.66
C ARG A 374 26.65 -8.50 14.06
N ASN A 375 25.40 -8.08 14.05
CA ASN A 375 24.33 -8.81 13.37
C ASN A 375 24.20 -8.32 11.93
N TYR A 376 25.09 -8.78 11.05
CA TYR A 376 25.10 -8.36 9.65
C TYR A 376 23.87 -8.85 8.88
N HIS A 377 23.20 -9.91 9.32
CA HIS A 377 21.99 -10.42 8.68
C HIS A 377 20.86 -9.38 8.74
N SER A 378 20.41 -9.02 9.94
CA SER A 378 19.35 -8.02 10.11
C SER A 378 19.81 -6.60 9.78
N PHE A 379 21.08 -6.26 10.08
CA PHE A 379 21.68 -4.98 9.68
C PHE A 379 21.53 -4.73 8.17
N THR A 380 21.98 -5.68 7.33
CA THR A 380 21.92 -5.50 5.87
C THR A 380 20.49 -5.53 5.34
N ALA A 381 19.57 -6.26 5.98
CA ALA A 381 18.16 -6.26 5.60
C ALA A 381 17.54 -4.87 5.78
N ILE A 382 17.72 -4.27 6.97
CA ILE A 382 17.18 -2.94 7.27
C ILE A 382 17.87 -1.86 6.44
N LEU A 383 19.20 -1.92 6.32
CA LEU A 383 19.98 -1.01 5.49
C LEU A 383 19.54 -1.06 4.02
N SER A 384 19.24 -2.25 3.49
CA SER A 384 18.73 -2.44 2.13
C SER A 384 17.34 -1.81 1.95
N GLY A 385 16.46 -1.92 2.95
CA GLY A 385 15.15 -1.26 2.94
C GLY A 385 15.26 0.28 2.91
N LEU A 386 16.13 0.85 3.74
CA LEU A 386 16.43 2.29 3.76
C LEU A 386 17.03 2.77 2.43
N TYR A 387 17.92 1.96 1.83
CA TYR A 387 18.50 2.26 0.52
C TYR A 387 17.44 2.26 -0.60
N LYS A 388 16.55 1.27 -0.63
CA LYS A 388 15.41 1.24 -1.55
C LYS A 388 14.53 2.47 -1.39
N TYR A 389 14.30 2.93 -0.15
CA TYR A 389 13.49 4.12 0.11
C TYR A 389 14.17 5.38 -0.43
N SER A 390 15.47 5.53 -0.17
CA SER A 390 16.28 6.67 -0.63
C SER A 390 16.30 6.79 -2.15
N THR A 391 16.36 5.65 -2.84
CA THR A 391 16.39 5.60 -4.31
C THR A 391 15.02 5.85 -4.93
N SER A 392 13.92 5.45 -4.26
CA SER A 392 12.57 5.73 -4.73
C SER A 392 12.07 7.14 -4.39
N ASN A 393 12.59 7.77 -3.33
CA ASN A 393 12.19 9.09 -2.84
C ASN A 393 13.42 9.98 -2.61
N PRO A 394 14.06 10.51 -3.68
CA PRO A 394 15.21 11.37 -3.54
C PRO A 394 14.81 12.70 -2.88
N THR A 395 15.23 12.92 -1.63
CA THR A 395 15.09 14.22 -0.95
C THR A 395 16.20 15.15 -1.44
N PHE A 396 15.82 16.24 -2.11
CA PHE A 396 16.77 17.26 -2.59
C PHE A 396 16.89 18.37 -1.56
N THR A 397 18.10 18.59 -1.04
CA THR A 397 18.35 19.56 0.03
C THR A 397 18.68 20.96 -0.48
N HIS A 398 19.32 21.09 -1.65
CA HIS A 398 19.85 22.37 -2.09
C HIS A 398 19.99 22.40 -3.61
N MET A 399 19.43 23.43 -4.24
CA MET A 399 19.71 23.79 -5.63
C MET A 399 20.78 24.87 -5.60
N ASP A 400 22.02 24.49 -5.89
CA ASP A 400 23.13 25.44 -5.88
C ASP A 400 22.98 26.39 -7.06
N SER A 401 22.61 27.65 -6.80
CA SER A 401 22.09 28.59 -7.82
C SER A 401 23.14 28.98 -8.87
N ALA A 402 24.42 28.73 -8.57
CA ALA A 402 25.56 29.01 -9.45
C ALA A 402 25.91 27.84 -10.39
N THR A 403 25.58 26.59 -10.04
CA THR A 403 25.98 25.39 -10.80
C THR A 403 24.79 24.54 -11.25
N GLY A 404 23.59 24.81 -10.73
CA GLY A 404 22.39 23.99 -10.97
C GLY A 404 22.49 22.59 -10.40
N GLN A 405 23.50 22.29 -9.58
CA GLN A 405 23.65 20.98 -8.95
C GLN A 405 22.69 20.81 -7.78
N MET A 406 21.93 19.72 -7.81
CA MET A 406 21.07 19.30 -6.71
C MET A 406 21.85 18.32 -5.82
N THR A 407 21.97 18.64 -4.53
CA THR A 407 22.55 17.71 -3.55
C THR A 407 21.45 16.91 -2.85
N LEU A 408 21.53 15.58 -2.97
CA LEU A 408 20.66 14.63 -2.28
C LEU A 408 21.04 14.56 -0.80
N THR A 409 20.03 14.54 0.08
CA THR A 409 20.26 14.17 1.48
C THR A 409 20.29 12.65 1.56
N PRO A 410 21.43 12.03 1.84
CA PRO A 410 21.46 10.58 1.95
C PRO A 410 20.77 10.19 3.27
N VAL A 411 19.72 9.36 3.18
CA VAL A 411 19.10 8.70 4.35
C VAL A 411 20.09 7.72 5.00
N LEU A 412 21.22 7.43 4.36
CA LEU A 412 22.22 6.50 4.86
C LEU A 412 23.58 7.19 5.00
N PRO A 413 24.31 6.99 6.12
CA PRO A 413 25.72 7.32 6.17
C PRO A 413 26.47 6.61 5.03
N PRO A 414 27.24 7.33 4.20
CA PRO A 414 27.92 6.74 3.04
C PRO A 414 28.79 5.54 3.39
N ALA A 415 29.40 5.56 4.59
CA ALA A 415 30.25 4.48 5.09
C ALA A 415 29.51 3.15 5.30
N LEU A 416 28.22 3.18 5.65
CA LEU A 416 27.42 1.96 5.81
C LEU A 416 26.87 1.48 4.48
N ALA A 417 26.52 2.40 3.57
CA ALA A 417 25.98 2.08 2.26
C ALA A 417 26.95 1.23 1.41
N THR A 418 28.27 1.41 1.56
CA THR A 418 29.28 0.60 0.85
C THR A 418 29.22 -0.89 1.20
N LEU A 419 28.70 -1.25 2.38
CA LEU A 419 28.54 -2.66 2.79
C LEU A 419 27.46 -3.40 1.98
N LEU A 420 26.58 -2.67 1.30
CA LEU A 420 25.59 -3.23 0.37
C LEU A 420 26.03 -3.21 -1.09
N ASP A 421 27.21 -2.66 -1.40
CA ASP A 421 27.70 -2.62 -2.78
C ASP A 421 27.94 -4.05 -3.29
N PRO A 422 27.23 -4.51 -4.34
CA PRO A 422 27.41 -5.86 -4.88
C PRO A 422 28.73 -6.04 -5.63
N SER A 423 29.49 -4.97 -5.86
CA SER A 423 30.79 -4.99 -6.55
C SER A 423 31.76 -5.98 -5.91
N GLU A 424 32.45 -6.74 -6.76
CA GLU A 424 33.40 -7.78 -6.36
C GLU A 424 32.84 -8.73 -5.27
N ASN A 425 31.56 -9.10 -5.39
CA ASN A 425 30.87 -9.93 -4.41
C ASN A 425 30.89 -9.32 -2.99
N PHE A 426 30.42 -8.08 -2.85
CA PHE A 426 30.29 -7.40 -1.56
C PHE A 426 31.64 -7.32 -0.81
N VAL A 427 32.70 -6.90 -1.52
CA VAL A 427 34.07 -6.90 -0.98
C VAL A 427 34.20 -6.11 0.32
N ALA A 428 33.54 -4.95 0.43
CA ALA A 428 33.57 -4.13 1.64
C ALA A 428 32.97 -4.88 2.84
N TYR A 429 31.80 -5.51 2.67
CA TYR A 429 31.20 -6.36 3.70
C TYR A 429 32.11 -7.53 4.07
N ARG A 430 32.67 -8.23 3.08
CA ARG A 430 33.53 -9.38 3.34
C ARG A 430 34.77 -8.97 4.16
N GLN A 431 35.39 -7.85 3.85
CA GLN A 431 36.51 -7.30 4.64
C GLN A 431 36.09 -7.01 6.08
N GLU A 432 34.94 -6.34 6.28
CA GLU A 432 34.42 -6.05 7.62
C GLU A 432 34.11 -7.32 8.41
N PHE A 433 33.51 -8.33 7.77
CA PHE A 433 33.23 -9.62 8.40
C PHE A 433 34.51 -10.37 8.80
N GLN A 434 35.60 -10.21 8.05
CA GLN A 434 36.89 -10.79 8.38
C GLN A 434 37.54 -10.13 9.60
N SER A 435 37.45 -8.80 9.72
CA SER A 435 37.98 -8.05 10.87
C SER A 435 37.11 -8.18 12.11
N SER A 436 35.80 -8.21 11.95
CA SER A 436 34.81 -8.21 13.04
C SER A 436 33.70 -9.25 12.78
N PRO A 437 33.96 -10.54 13.04
CA PRO A 437 32.99 -11.61 12.76
C PRO A 437 31.72 -11.49 13.60
N GLY A 438 30.60 -11.98 13.06
CA GLY A 438 29.24 -11.78 13.54
C GLY A 438 28.24 -12.75 12.92
N LEU A 439 26.94 -12.48 13.08
CA LEU A 439 25.90 -13.16 12.29
C LEU A 439 26.01 -12.73 10.83
N PRO A 440 26.15 -13.66 9.87
CA PRO A 440 26.53 -13.31 8.50
C PRO A 440 25.34 -12.85 7.66
N PHE A 441 25.60 -11.86 6.78
CA PHE A 441 24.79 -11.63 5.59
C PHE A 441 25.10 -12.74 4.58
N LEU A 442 24.13 -13.59 4.25
CA LEU A 442 24.41 -14.88 3.58
C LEU A 442 24.73 -14.79 2.09
N PHE A 443 24.23 -13.79 1.36
CA PHE A 443 24.40 -13.70 -0.11
C PHE A 443 25.86 -13.78 -0.58
N PRO A 444 26.82 -13.05 0.01
CA PRO A 444 28.21 -13.09 -0.41
C PRO A 444 28.83 -14.47 -0.20
N HIS A 445 28.54 -15.12 0.92
CA HIS A 445 29.06 -16.46 1.26
C HIS A 445 28.49 -17.55 0.36
N ILE A 446 27.20 -17.45 0.00
CA ILE A 446 26.58 -18.36 -0.99
C ILE A 446 27.29 -18.22 -2.34
N ARG A 447 27.54 -16.98 -2.79
CA ARG A 447 28.23 -16.72 -4.05
C ARG A 447 29.68 -17.20 -4.03
N GLU A 448 30.40 -17.01 -2.92
CA GLU A 448 31.76 -17.54 -2.76
C GLU A 448 31.79 -19.06 -2.85
N TYR A 449 30.84 -19.75 -2.21
CA TYR A 449 30.71 -21.19 -2.31
C TYR A 449 30.44 -21.64 -3.75
N GLN A 450 29.55 -20.95 -4.48
CA GLN A 450 29.27 -21.26 -5.89
C GLN A 450 30.51 -21.09 -6.79
N GLN A 451 31.42 -20.17 -6.45
CA GLN A 451 32.62 -19.88 -7.23
C GLN A 451 33.82 -20.77 -6.88
N HIS A 452 34.02 -21.08 -5.60
CA HIS A 452 35.25 -21.71 -5.08
C HIS A 452 35.01 -23.03 -4.34
N GLY A 453 33.75 -23.46 -4.21
CA GLY A 453 33.35 -24.71 -3.57
C GLY A 453 33.48 -24.70 -2.03
N PRO A 454 33.48 -25.89 -1.40
CA PRO A 454 33.52 -26.05 0.06
C PRO A 454 34.65 -25.31 0.81
N PRO A 455 35.87 -25.13 0.25
CA PRO A 455 36.94 -24.38 0.92
C PRO A 455 36.54 -22.96 1.34
N ALA A 456 35.70 -22.28 0.54
CA ALA A 456 35.26 -20.90 0.83
C ALA A 456 34.46 -20.77 2.15
N LEU A 457 33.78 -21.84 2.57
CA LEU A 457 32.92 -21.82 3.76
C LEU A 457 33.68 -22.07 5.06
N HIS A 458 34.97 -22.45 5.01
CA HIS A 458 35.74 -22.77 6.21
C HIS A 458 35.79 -21.59 7.18
N GLN A 459 36.03 -20.39 6.66
CA GLN A 459 36.11 -19.18 7.47
C GLN A 459 34.76 -18.84 8.10
N LEU A 460 33.66 -18.93 7.35
CA LEU A 460 32.30 -18.68 7.84
C LEU A 460 31.97 -19.57 9.05
N PHE A 461 32.14 -20.89 8.91
CA PHE A 461 31.76 -21.83 9.96
C PHE A 461 32.72 -21.83 11.16
N GLN A 462 34.00 -21.55 10.95
CA GLN A 462 34.93 -21.33 12.06
C GLN A 462 34.51 -20.14 12.94
N GLN A 463 33.95 -19.09 12.34
CA GLN A 463 33.51 -17.92 13.09
C GLN A 463 32.14 -18.13 13.76
N LEU A 464 31.20 -18.81 13.09
CA LEU A 464 29.90 -19.17 13.69
C LEU A 464 30.07 -20.09 14.92
N GLN A 465 30.98 -21.05 14.87
CA GLN A 465 31.27 -21.94 16.00
C GLN A 465 31.88 -21.22 17.21
N ARG A 466 32.51 -20.05 17.03
CA ARG A 466 33.06 -19.25 18.13
C ARG A 466 32.00 -18.38 18.82
N GLN A 467 30.84 -18.19 18.19
CA GLN A 467 29.77 -17.31 18.68
C GLN A 467 28.63 -18.06 19.36
N VAL A 468 28.37 -19.32 18.98
CA VAL A 468 27.38 -20.16 19.65
C VAL A 468 28.05 -20.83 20.87
N PRO A 469 27.65 -20.54 22.12
CA PRO A 469 28.12 -21.30 23.26
C PRO A 469 27.66 -22.75 23.08
N THR A 470 28.61 -23.70 23.07
CA THR A 470 28.28 -25.11 23.23
C THR A 470 27.65 -25.28 24.62
N ASN A 471 26.39 -25.72 24.65
CA ASN A 471 25.68 -26.13 25.87
C ASN A 471 26.49 -27.08 26.74
#